data_AF-A0A6M1MDE7-F1
#
_entry.id   AF-A0A6M1MDE7-F1
#
_cell.length_a   1.000
_cell.length_b   1.000
_cell.length_c   1.000
_cell.angle_alpha   90.00
_cell.angle_beta   90.00
_cell.angle_gamma   90.00
#
_symmetry.space_group_name_H-M   'P 1'
#
loop_
_entity.id
_entity.type
_entity.pdbx_description
1 polymer ?
#
loop_
_entity_poly.entity_id
_entity_poly.type
_entity_poly.pdbx_seq_one_letter_code
_entity_poly.pdbx_strand_id
1 'polypeptide(L)'
;MRVTIKAKLAGGFASVLVLAGAAGAVGYQKLTAADESMRFVVSRSEVQALVLDAKANAIRGISNARAAVISADEAQMTDFSKRATDNRADALAALAKARTYISSEDGKRLFEDLSDKYDKQRALGLKVQELTQLNSNARTWTEINTTGRPATAALRTELDALAKGRQGEPGDDELVRTAAAFQVRLERAWGQMQSATGALSVETLDQRVSAAKQMREEISRAVDDLLRVGAARGLPVEAVRQRYAAWSASFQKALSTVETGTTVKAASLASGEYAVASTAAIRAFDALVEFQNKRMADAVARAKAESSDGQAMLLAVLAGALLLGLVIATWLAVTISRGLSRAVFLADAVAMGDLSQTVTVTSRDEIGDLVTAMNRMTANLNETATLADAIAEGDLTVQAEPLSEKDRMGLALQTMLARLRTVVADAAAAAGNVSAGSQELSASAEQLSQGSTEQAASTEEASASMEEMAANVKQNAENAGQTEAIARQSAKDAEASGAAVGRAVEAMQTIAQKITIVQEIARQTDLLALN
;
A
#
# COMPACT_ATOMS: atom_id res chain seq x y z
N MET A 1 21.33 19.24 -10.88
CA MET A 1 21.56 17.95 -10.21
C MET A 1 21.18 16.85 -11.19
N ARG A 2 22.07 15.90 -11.47
CA ARG A 2 21.83 14.80 -12.43
C ARG A 2 20.90 13.78 -11.75
N VAL A 3 19.79 13.43 -12.38
CA VAL A 3 18.83 12.48 -11.83
C VAL A 3 18.90 11.21 -12.65
N THR A 4 19.62 10.22 -12.13
CA THR A 4 19.78 8.90 -12.75
C THR A 4 18.44 8.18 -12.85
N ILE A 5 18.30 7.27 -13.80
CA ILE A 5 17.13 6.37 -13.89
C ILE A 5 16.90 5.65 -12.57
N LYS A 6 18.00 5.23 -11.90
CA LYS A 6 17.95 4.63 -10.55
C LYS A 6 17.33 5.56 -9.51
N ALA A 7 17.71 6.84 -9.51
CA ALA A 7 17.14 7.84 -8.60
C ALA A 7 15.65 8.10 -8.89
N LYS A 8 15.24 8.13 -10.17
CA LYS A 8 13.82 8.27 -10.55
C LYS A 8 12.98 7.08 -10.07
N LEU A 9 13.48 5.86 -10.26
CA LEU A 9 12.83 4.63 -9.77
C LEU A 9 12.77 4.58 -8.25
N ALA A 10 13.89 4.86 -7.56
CA ALA A 10 13.96 4.87 -6.10
C ALA A 10 13.01 5.92 -5.50
N GLY A 11 12.93 7.12 -6.11
CA GLY A 11 11.98 8.16 -5.71
C GLY A 11 10.52 7.70 -5.84
N GLY A 12 10.15 7.12 -6.99
CA GLY A 12 8.80 6.58 -7.20
C GLY A 12 8.42 5.50 -6.20
N PHE A 13 9.30 4.51 -5.96
CA PHE A 13 9.07 3.46 -4.96
C PHE A 13 9.01 4.00 -3.53
N ALA A 14 9.88 4.94 -3.17
CA ALA A 14 9.88 5.56 -1.84
C ALA A 14 8.58 6.32 -1.58
N SER A 15 8.06 7.07 -2.56
CA SER A 15 6.78 7.77 -2.43
C SER A 15 5.60 6.81 -2.20
N VAL A 16 5.57 5.68 -2.91
CA VAL A 16 4.54 4.65 -2.73
C VAL A 16 4.65 3.99 -1.35
N LEU A 17 5.87 3.67 -0.88
CA LEU A 17 6.12 3.10 0.44
C LEU A 17 5.72 4.04 1.58
N VAL A 18 6.00 5.34 1.46
CA VAL A 18 5.60 6.34 2.46
C VAL A 18 4.08 6.44 2.52
N LEU A 19 3.39 6.44 1.38
CA LEU A 19 1.93 6.46 1.34
C LEU A 19 1.30 5.17 1.89
N ALA A 20 1.88 4.02 1.58
CA ALA A 20 1.46 2.74 2.15
C ALA A 20 1.69 2.68 3.67
N GLY A 21 2.82 3.21 4.15
CA GLY A 21 3.11 3.35 5.58
C GLY A 21 2.12 4.28 6.28
N ALA A 22 1.77 5.41 5.66
CA ALA A 22 0.74 6.33 6.17
C ALA A 22 -0.64 5.66 6.22
N ALA A 23 -1.02 4.90 5.19
CA ALA A 23 -2.26 4.12 5.17
C ALA A 23 -2.28 3.07 6.30
N GLY A 24 -1.15 2.38 6.51
CA GLY A 24 -0.99 1.43 7.60
C GLY A 24 -1.08 2.08 8.99
N ALA A 25 -0.48 3.25 9.18
CA ALA A 25 -0.55 3.99 10.43
C ALA A 25 -1.98 4.47 10.75
N VAL A 26 -2.71 4.99 9.75
CA VAL A 26 -4.12 5.37 9.89
C VAL A 26 -4.98 4.14 10.21
N GLY A 27 -4.75 3.01 9.52
CA GLY A 27 -5.45 1.76 9.78
C GLY A 27 -5.23 1.24 11.19
N TYR A 28 -3.97 1.25 11.65
CA TYR A 28 -3.61 0.83 13.00
C TYR A 28 -4.29 1.70 14.07
N GLN A 29 -4.18 3.03 13.97
CA GLN A 29 -4.82 3.94 14.93
C GLN A 29 -6.34 3.74 15.02
N LYS A 30 -7.01 3.50 13.87
CA LYS A 30 -8.46 3.28 13.85
C LYS A 30 -8.87 1.92 14.40
N LEU A 31 -8.06 0.87 14.19
CA LEU A 31 -8.27 -0.44 14.81
C LEU A 31 -8.10 -0.39 16.34
N THR A 32 -7.12 0.36 16.84
CA THR A 32 -6.93 0.54 18.28
C THR A 32 -8.10 1.31 18.91
N ALA A 33 -8.59 2.37 18.24
CA ALA A 33 -9.78 3.10 18.68
C ALA A 33 -11.05 2.22 18.70
N ALA A 34 -11.19 1.31 17.73
CA ALA A 34 -12.29 0.36 17.69
C ALA A 34 -12.24 -0.66 18.85
N ASP A 35 -11.05 -1.15 19.22
CA ASP A 35 -10.85 -2.03 20.37
C ASP A 35 -11.19 -1.34 21.70
N GLU A 36 -10.82 -0.07 21.83
CA GLU A 36 -11.14 0.76 23.00
C GLU A 36 -12.65 1.01 23.14
N SER A 37 -13.34 1.27 22.02
CA SER A 37 -14.81 1.37 21.97
C SER A 37 -15.49 0.04 22.35
N MET A 38 -14.92 -1.09 21.93
CA MET A 38 -15.50 -2.42 22.20
C MET A 38 -15.39 -2.81 23.68
N ARG A 39 -14.24 -2.55 24.31
CA ARG A 39 -14.06 -2.71 25.77
C ARG A 39 -15.01 -1.82 26.58
N PHE A 40 -15.30 -0.63 26.07
CA PHE A 40 -16.24 0.30 26.69
C PHE A 40 -17.70 -0.17 26.62
N VAL A 41 -18.12 -0.81 25.53
CA VAL A 41 -19.46 -1.40 25.40
C VAL A 41 -19.64 -2.60 26.34
N VAL A 42 -18.64 -3.47 26.44
CA VAL A 42 -18.68 -4.66 27.31
C VAL A 42 -18.85 -4.26 28.79
N SER A 43 -18.00 -3.36 29.29
CA SER A 43 -18.07 -2.91 30.69
C SER A 43 -19.40 -2.23 31.07
N ARG A 44 -20.08 -1.57 30.12
CA ARG A 44 -21.38 -0.92 30.36
C ARG A 44 -22.56 -1.87 30.34
N SER A 45 -22.52 -2.89 29.49
CA SER A 45 -23.49 -3.98 29.51
C SER A 45 -23.51 -4.69 30.87
N GLU A 46 -22.35 -4.77 31.51
CA GLU A 46 -22.17 -5.37 32.84
C GLU A 46 -22.79 -4.49 33.94
N VAL A 47 -22.61 -3.17 33.90
CA VAL A 47 -23.29 -2.23 34.82
C VAL A 47 -24.80 -2.34 34.70
N GLN A 48 -25.32 -2.35 33.46
CA GLN A 48 -26.75 -2.47 33.23
C GLN A 48 -27.31 -3.78 33.80
N ALA A 49 -26.64 -4.90 33.57
CA ALA A 49 -27.04 -6.19 34.09
C ALA A 49 -27.07 -6.19 35.64
N LEU A 50 -26.03 -5.62 36.28
CA LEU A 50 -25.96 -5.50 37.74
C LEU A 50 -27.08 -4.61 38.32
N VAL A 51 -27.37 -3.46 37.68
CA VAL A 51 -28.45 -2.57 38.13
C VAL A 51 -29.83 -3.22 37.95
N LEU A 52 -30.04 -3.95 36.85
CA LEU A 52 -31.28 -4.71 36.63
C LEU A 52 -31.44 -5.87 37.61
N ASP A 53 -30.37 -6.60 37.90
CA ASP A 53 -30.37 -7.66 38.91
C ASP A 53 -30.64 -7.09 40.31
N ALA A 54 -30.03 -5.95 40.66
CA ALA A 54 -30.33 -5.25 41.90
C ALA A 54 -31.79 -4.82 41.99
N LYS A 55 -32.36 -4.27 40.90
CA LYS A 55 -33.77 -3.88 40.81
C LYS A 55 -34.69 -5.10 40.99
N ALA A 56 -34.40 -6.20 40.30
CA ALA A 56 -35.19 -7.43 40.37
C ALA A 56 -35.19 -7.99 41.80
N ASN A 57 -34.02 -8.01 42.45
CA ASN A 57 -33.91 -8.38 43.85
C ASN A 57 -34.66 -7.43 44.79
N ALA A 58 -34.56 -6.11 44.58
CA ALA A 58 -35.33 -5.14 45.37
C ALA A 58 -36.86 -5.37 45.24
N ILE A 59 -37.37 -5.60 44.03
CA ILE A 59 -38.79 -5.88 43.78
C ILE A 59 -39.22 -7.19 44.46
N ARG A 60 -38.42 -8.27 44.32
CA ARG A 60 -38.69 -9.54 45.01
C ARG A 60 -38.71 -9.36 46.52
N GLY A 61 -37.76 -8.59 47.07
CA GLY A 61 -37.70 -8.26 48.49
C GLY A 61 -38.94 -7.50 48.98
N ILE A 62 -39.42 -6.51 48.22
CA ILE A 62 -40.66 -5.77 48.52
C ILE A 62 -41.86 -6.70 48.52
N SER A 63 -41.97 -7.58 47.52
CA SER A 63 -43.05 -8.55 47.42
C SER A 63 -43.04 -9.54 48.58
N ASN A 64 -41.87 -10.07 48.94
CA ASN A 64 -41.70 -11.00 50.05
C ASN A 64 -41.99 -10.31 51.41
N ALA A 65 -41.57 -9.06 51.61
CA ALA A 65 -41.90 -8.30 52.81
C ALA A 65 -43.42 -8.10 52.96
N ARG A 66 -44.13 -7.78 51.87
CA ARG A 66 -45.59 -7.68 51.88
C ARG A 66 -46.25 -9.04 52.14
N ALA A 67 -45.76 -10.11 51.52
CA ALA A 67 -46.25 -11.47 51.75
C ALA A 67 -46.10 -11.86 53.23
N ALA A 68 -44.97 -11.56 53.86
CA ALA A 68 -44.76 -11.79 55.28
C ALA A 68 -45.77 -11.05 56.17
N VAL A 69 -46.13 -9.81 55.81
CA VAL A 69 -47.08 -8.99 56.57
C VAL A 69 -48.51 -9.55 56.52
N ILE A 70 -48.91 -10.17 55.41
CA ILE A 70 -50.27 -10.67 55.20
C ILE A 70 -50.45 -12.15 55.54
N SER A 71 -49.35 -12.90 55.71
CA SER A 71 -49.39 -14.32 56.05
C SER A 71 -49.95 -14.54 57.46
N ALA A 72 -50.91 -15.46 57.59
CA ALA A 72 -51.48 -15.85 58.88
C ALA A 72 -50.70 -16.98 59.57
N ASP A 73 -49.84 -17.70 58.83
CA ASP A 73 -49.00 -18.79 59.33
C ASP A 73 -47.60 -18.29 59.71
N GLU A 74 -47.13 -18.66 60.89
CA GLU A 74 -45.86 -18.20 61.46
C GLU A 74 -44.64 -18.76 60.71
N ALA A 75 -44.73 -19.98 60.20
CA ALA A 75 -43.68 -20.56 59.39
C ALA A 75 -43.54 -19.82 58.05
N GLN A 76 -44.67 -19.55 57.37
CA GLN A 76 -44.69 -18.74 56.15
C GLN A 76 -44.21 -17.30 56.37
N MET A 77 -44.65 -16.63 57.45
CA MET A 77 -44.18 -15.28 57.78
C MET A 77 -42.66 -15.23 57.93
N THR A 78 -42.09 -16.22 58.63
CA THR A 78 -40.64 -16.32 58.85
C THR A 78 -39.89 -16.56 57.55
N ASP A 79 -40.37 -17.47 56.70
CA ASP A 79 -39.77 -17.76 55.41
C ASP A 79 -39.79 -16.56 54.46
N PHE A 80 -40.94 -15.90 54.29
CA PHE A 80 -41.05 -14.69 53.48
C PHE A 80 -40.16 -13.56 54.02
N SER A 81 -40.08 -13.39 55.34
CA SER A 81 -39.18 -12.43 55.98
C SER A 81 -37.71 -12.74 55.67
N LYS A 82 -37.31 -14.01 55.73
CA LYS A 82 -35.95 -14.42 55.37
C LYS A 82 -35.65 -14.13 53.90
N ARG A 83 -36.54 -14.52 52.98
CA ARG A 83 -36.37 -14.24 51.54
C ARG A 83 -36.29 -12.75 51.25
N ALA A 84 -37.06 -11.91 51.95
CA ALA A 84 -36.96 -10.46 51.85
C ALA A 84 -35.59 -9.94 52.28
N THR A 85 -35.01 -10.47 53.35
CA THR A 85 -33.64 -10.16 53.79
C THR A 85 -32.59 -10.60 52.76
N ASP A 86 -32.70 -11.83 52.26
CA ASP A 86 -31.76 -12.39 51.28
C ASP A 86 -31.76 -11.57 49.99
N ASN A 87 -32.95 -11.30 49.43
CA ASN A 87 -33.09 -10.44 48.25
C ASN A 87 -32.50 -9.05 48.46
N ARG A 88 -32.65 -8.48 49.66
CA ARG A 88 -32.06 -7.18 49.97
C ARG A 88 -30.53 -7.23 50.00
N ALA A 89 -29.94 -8.29 50.53
CA ALA A 89 -28.49 -8.49 50.52
C ALA A 89 -27.96 -8.63 49.09
N ASP A 90 -28.63 -9.41 48.25
CA ASP A 90 -28.27 -9.58 46.84
C ASP A 90 -28.35 -8.26 46.07
N ALA A 91 -29.41 -7.49 46.29
CA ALA A 91 -29.55 -6.16 45.68
C ALA A 91 -28.41 -5.21 46.07
N LEU A 92 -28.00 -5.20 47.35
CA LEU A 92 -26.87 -4.38 47.82
C LEU A 92 -25.54 -4.86 47.23
N ALA A 93 -25.33 -6.17 47.13
CA ALA A 93 -24.12 -6.73 46.52
C ALA A 93 -24.02 -6.37 45.03
N ALA A 94 -25.13 -6.46 44.29
CA ALA A 94 -25.21 -6.04 42.89
C ALA A 94 -24.98 -4.53 42.73
N LEU A 95 -25.56 -3.69 43.60
CA LEU A 95 -25.29 -2.24 43.60
C LEU A 95 -23.84 -1.89 43.93
N ALA A 96 -23.23 -2.57 44.90
CA ALA A 96 -21.83 -2.36 45.27
C ALA A 96 -20.89 -2.70 44.11
N LYS A 97 -21.16 -3.79 43.39
CA LYS A 97 -20.44 -4.13 42.15
C LYS A 97 -20.70 -3.09 41.07
N ALA A 98 -21.95 -2.69 40.83
CA ALA A 98 -22.27 -1.69 39.81
C ALA A 98 -21.52 -0.37 40.05
N ARG A 99 -21.35 0.05 41.31
CA ARG A 99 -20.64 1.28 41.69
C ARG A 99 -19.19 1.32 41.20
N THR A 100 -18.48 0.19 41.16
CA THR A 100 -17.05 0.16 40.78
C THR A 100 -16.82 0.52 39.32
N TYR A 101 -17.84 0.34 38.48
CA TYR A 101 -17.80 0.61 37.05
C TYR A 101 -18.38 1.98 36.67
N ILE A 102 -19.09 2.66 37.59
CA ILE A 102 -19.69 3.98 37.35
C ILE A 102 -18.65 5.08 37.57
N SER A 103 -18.05 5.56 36.48
CA SER A 103 -16.98 6.57 36.51
C SER A 103 -17.44 8.00 36.24
N SER A 104 -18.49 8.20 35.43
CA SER A 104 -19.00 9.52 35.02
C SER A 104 -19.68 10.27 36.17
N GLU A 105 -19.50 11.59 36.26
CA GLU A 105 -20.18 12.44 37.27
C GLU A 105 -21.71 12.28 37.27
N ASP A 106 -22.36 12.36 36.11
CA ASP A 106 -23.82 12.18 36.04
C ASP A 106 -24.27 10.81 36.53
N GLY A 107 -23.52 9.76 36.16
CA GLY A 107 -23.78 8.40 36.62
C GLY A 107 -23.58 8.25 38.13
N LYS A 108 -22.57 8.90 38.72
CA LYS A 108 -22.34 8.92 40.16
C LYS A 108 -23.49 9.62 40.88
N ARG A 109 -23.93 10.78 40.39
CA ARG A 109 -25.07 11.52 40.94
C ARG A 109 -26.38 10.70 40.91
N LEU A 110 -26.66 10.04 39.79
CA LEU A 110 -27.82 9.15 39.66
C LEU A 110 -27.71 7.93 40.58
N PHE A 111 -26.50 7.38 40.74
CA PHE A 111 -26.26 6.27 41.67
C PHE A 111 -26.43 6.70 43.13
N GLU A 112 -25.98 7.89 43.51
CA GLU A 112 -26.19 8.45 44.85
C GLU A 112 -27.69 8.67 45.14
N ASP A 113 -28.44 9.26 44.20
CA ASP A 113 -29.90 9.40 44.32
C ASP A 113 -30.62 8.04 44.46
N LEU A 114 -30.19 7.04 43.69
CA LEU A 114 -30.67 5.67 43.83
C LEU A 114 -30.33 5.08 45.21
N SER A 115 -29.08 5.23 45.65
CA SER A 115 -28.59 4.72 46.93
C SER A 115 -29.39 5.31 48.09
N ASP A 116 -29.62 6.62 48.10
CA ASP A 116 -30.36 7.33 49.16
C ASP A 116 -31.82 6.87 49.24
N LYS A 117 -32.48 6.76 48.07
CA LYS A 117 -33.88 6.29 47.99
C LYS A 117 -34.00 4.82 48.39
N TYR A 118 -33.06 3.98 47.97
CA TYR A 118 -33.04 2.56 48.31
C TYR A 118 -32.73 2.34 49.80
N ASP A 119 -31.83 3.12 50.38
CA ASP A 119 -31.53 3.05 51.81
C ASP A 119 -32.71 3.46 52.68
N LYS A 120 -33.46 4.49 52.27
CA LYS A 120 -34.73 4.86 52.93
C LYS A 120 -35.77 3.74 52.85
N GLN A 121 -35.94 3.14 51.68
CA GLN A 121 -36.83 1.99 51.48
C GLN A 121 -36.40 0.79 52.35
N ARG A 122 -35.10 0.48 52.39
CA ARG A 122 -34.53 -0.58 53.24
C ARG A 122 -34.83 -0.34 54.71
N ALA A 123 -34.61 0.86 55.22
CA ALA A 123 -34.83 1.18 56.63
C ALA A 123 -36.30 0.97 57.04
N LEU A 124 -37.23 1.43 56.19
CA LEU A 124 -38.66 1.19 56.40
C LEU A 124 -39.02 -0.29 56.29
N GLY A 125 -38.44 -1.02 55.34
CA GLY A 125 -38.67 -2.46 55.17
C GLY A 125 -38.19 -3.30 56.36
N LEU A 126 -37.03 -2.96 56.93
CA LEU A 126 -36.52 -3.58 58.17
C LEU A 126 -37.50 -3.37 59.34
N LYS A 127 -38.04 -2.15 59.47
CA LYS A 127 -39.02 -1.83 60.51
C LYS A 127 -40.34 -2.58 60.31
N VAL A 128 -40.80 -2.72 59.06
CA VAL A 128 -41.95 -3.57 58.72
C VAL A 128 -41.69 -5.00 59.16
N GLN A 129 -40.52 -5.56 58.81
CA GLN A 129 -40.15 -6.94 59.12
C GLN A 129 -40.03 -7.21 60.62
N GLU A 130 -39.44 -6.30 61.39
CA GLU A 130 -39.36 -6.38 62.85
C GLU A 130 -40.76 -6.43 63.47
N LEU A 131 -41.66 -5.54 63.04
CA LEU A 131 -43.05 -5.51 63.50
C LEU A 131 -43.81 -6.79 63.10
N THR A 132 -43.57 -7.32 61.90
CA THR A 132 -44.15 -8.59 61.44
C THR A 132 -43.70 -9.77 62.30
N GLN A 133 -42.41 -9.88 62.63
CA GLN A 133 -41.86 -11.00 63.42
C GLN A 133 -42.32 -11.02 64.88
N LEU A 134 -42.76 -9.88 65.43
CA LEU A 134 -43.24 -9.80 66.81
C LEU A 134 -44.60 -10.52 67.03
N ASN A 135 -45.32 -10.87 65.95
CA ASN A 135 -46.51 -11.73 65.91
C ASN A 135 -47.48 -11.54 67.11
N SER A 136 -47.91 -10.30 67.35
CA SER A 136 -48.77 -9.95 68.49
C SER A 136 -50.07 -10.75 68.57
N ASN A 137 -50.69 -11.07 67.44
CA ASN A 137 -51.99 -11.76 67.43
C ASN A 137 -51.89 -13.22 67.90
N ALA A 138 -50.91 -14.00 67.41
CA ALA A 138 -50.75 -15.39 67.85
C ALA A 138 -50.33 -15.47 69.33
N ARG A 139 -49.42 -14.60 69.79
CA ARG A 139 -48.97 -14.56 71.18
C ARG A 139 -50.10 -14.14 72.14
N THR A 140 -50.90 -13.16 71.76
CA THR A 140 -52.09 -12.73 72.53
C THR A 140 -53.07 -13.88 72.68
N TRP A 141 -53.42 -14.55 71.58
CA TRP A 141 -54.36 -15.67 71.64
C TRP A 141 -53.80 -16.90 72.33
N THR A 142 -52.49 -17.12 72.29
CA THR A 142 -51.82 -18.16 73.08
C THR A 142 -51.99 -17.87 74.56
N GLU A 143 -51.62 -16.67 75.04
CA GLU A 143 -51.81 -16.26 76.45
C GLU A 143 -53.27 -16.34 76.90
N ILE A 144 -54.21 -15.86 76.06
CA ILE A 144 -55.65 -15.96 76.34
C ILE A 144 -56.07 -17.41 76.51
N ASN A 145 -55.64 -18.32 75.63
CA ASN A 145 -56.09 -19.72 75.67
C ASN A 145 -55.40 -20.53 76.78
N THR A 146 -54.10 -20.32 76.99
CA THR A 146 -53.31 -21.11 77.95
C THR A 146 -53.47 -20.63 79.39
N THR A 147 -53.76 -19.35 79.60
CA THR A 147 -53.73 -18.73 80.93
C THR A 147 -55.02 -17.97 81.22
N GLY A 148 -55.48 -17.12 80.30
CA GLY A 148 -56.67 -16.28 80.50
C GLY A 148 -57.98 -17.06 80.64
N ARG A 149 -58.25 -18.01 79.75
CA ARG A 149 -59.46 -18.84 79.75
C ARG A 149 -59.53 -19.77 80.98
N PRO A 150 -58.47 -20.49 81.37
CA PRO A 150 -58.46 -21.22 82.63
C PRO A 150 -58.70 -20.33 83.85
N ALA A 151 -58.10 -19.14 83.91
CA ALA A 151 -58.32 -18.19 85.00
C ALA A 151 -59.78 -17.69 85.07
N THR A 152 -60.38 -17.42 83.90
CA THR A 152 -61.79 -17.02 83.77
C THR A 152 -62.73 -18.14 84.24
N ALA A 153 -62.48 -19.39 83.83
CA ALA A 153 -63.26 -20.55 84.24
C ALA A 153 -63.18 -20.79 85.76
N ALA A 154 -61.99 -20.67 86.34
CA ALA A 154 -61.81 -20.79 87.80
C ALA A 154 -62.56 -19.71 88.57
N LEU A 155 -62.50 -18.45 88.09
CA LEU A 155 -63.21 -17.33 88.70
C LEU A 155 -64.74 -17.52 88.58
N ARG A 156 -65.24 -18.01 87.44
CA ARG A 156 -66.67 -18.32 87.26
C ARG A 156 -67.17 -19.36 88.25
N THR A 157 -66.42 -20.45 88.45
CA THR A 157 -66.79 -21.50 89.40
C THR A 157 -66.93 -20.98 90.82
N GLU A 158 -66.01 -20.10 91.27
CA GLU A 158 -66.09 -19.47 92.59
C GLU A 158 -67.32 -18.54 92.70
N LEU A 159 -67.60 -17.75 91.66
CA LEU A 159 -68.75 -16.85 91.63
C LEU A 159 -70.09 -17.62 91.64
N ASP A 160 -70.18 -18.71 90.86
CA ASP A 160 -71.37 -19.57 90.83
C ASP A 160 -71.60 -20.27 92.17
N ALA A 161 -70.53 -20.69 92.85
CA ALA A 161 -70.60 -21.27 94.19
C ALA A 161 -71.09 -20.26 95.24
N LEU A 162 -70.62 -19.01 95.16
CA LEU A 162 -71.09 -17.91 96.01
C LEU A 162 -72.58 -17.59 95.78
N ALA A 163 -73.06 -17.69 94.55
CA ALA A 163 -74.46 -17.39 94.20
C ALA A 163 -75.45 -18.52 94.53
N LYS A 164 -75.03 -19.80 94.51
CA LYS A 164 -75.91 -20.96 94.76
C LYS A 164 -75.99 -21.39 96.23
N GLY A 165 -74.99 -21.04 97.05
CA GLY A 165 -74.84 -21.59 98.40
C GLY A 165 -75.84 -21.11 99.45
N ARG A 166 -76.65 -20.06 99.19
CA ARG A 166 -77.55 -19.47 100.19
C ARG A 166 -78.83 -18.93 99.54
N GLN A 167 -79.92 -19.69 99.61
CA GLN A 167 -81.27 -19.20 99.31
C GLN A 167 -82.02 -18.97 100.61
N GLY A 168 -82.31 -17.71 100.97
CA GLY A 168 -83.35 -17.41 101.97
C GLY A 168 -83.15 -16.23 102.92
N GLU A 169 -82.06 -15.44 102.85
CA GLU A 169 -81.82 -14.33 103.79
C GLU A 169 -82.01 -12.92 103.16
N PRO A 170 -82.46 -11.91 103.94
CA PRO A 170 -82.58 -10.53 103.46
C PRO A 170 -81.20 -9.96 103.06
N GLY A 171 -81.03 -9.65 101.77
CA GLY A 171 -79.78 -9.09 101.22
C GLY A 171 -78.99 -10.01 100.28
N ASP A 172 -79.45 -11.24 100.05
CA ASP A 172 -78.88 -12.17 99.05
C ASP A 172 -78.99 -11.61 97.62
N ASP A 173 -80.05 -10.85 97.33
CA ASP A 173 -80.27 -10.18 96.04
C ASP A 173 -79.13 -9.23 95.64
N GLU A 174 -78.52 -8.52 96.59
CA GLU A 174 -77.45 -7.56 96.31
C GLU A 174 -76.15 -8.28 95.92
N LEU A 175 -75.76 -9.33 96.65
CA LEU A 175 -74.58 -10.13 96.35
C LEU A 175 -74.71 -10.85 95.00
N VAL A 176 -75.87 -11.46 94.75
CA VAL A 176 -76.18 -12.14 93.48
C VAL A 176 -76.15 -11.15 92.31
N ARG A 177 -76.74 -9.96 92.47
CA ARG A 177 -76.68 -8.89 91.44
C ARG A 177 -75.25 -8.42 91.18
N THR A 178 -74.46 -8.17 92.22
CA THR A 178 -73.08 -7.69 92.07
C THR A 178 -72.17 -8.77 91.48
N ALA A 179 -72.33 -10.04 91.87
CA ALA A 179 -71.63 -11.18 91.29
C ALA A 179 -71.98 -11.40 89.81
N ALA A 180 -73.27 -11.37 89.46
CA ALA A 180 -73.74 -11.48 88.08
C ALA A 180 -73.24 -10.31 87.22
N ALA A 181 -73.27 -9.08 87.75
CA ALA A 181 -72.76 -7.91 87.06
C ALA A 181 -71.22 -7.96 86.88
N PHE A 182 -70.48 -8.53 87.83
CA PHE A 182 -69.04 -8.77 87.70
C PHE A 182 -68.75 -9.84 86.62
N GLN A 183 -69.49 -10.95 86.62
CA GLN A 183 -69.36 -12.01 85.63
C GLN A 183 -69.64 -11.51 84.20
N VAL A 184 -70.68 -10.71 83.99
CA VAL A 184 -70.97 -10.09 82.68
C VAL A 184 -69.81 -9.22 82.20
N ARG A 185 -69.19 -8.45 83.09
CA ARG A 185 -68.04 -7.61 82.77
C ARG A 185 -66.81 -8.45 82.42
N LEU A 186 -66.56 -9.54 83.16
CA LEU A 186 -65.47 -10.49 82.91
C LEU A 186 -65.58 -11.11 81.50
N GLU A 187 -66.78 -11.55 81.10
CA GLU A 187 -67.03 -12.12 79.77
C GLU A 187 -66.86 -11.07 78.66
N ARG A 188 -67.29 -9.83 78.89
CA ARG A 188 -67.09 -8.73 77.94
C ARG A 188 -65.63 -8.35 77.74
N ALA A 189 -64.79 -8.52 78.76
CA ALA A 189 -63.37 -8.14 78.72
C ALA A 189 -62.61 -8.82 77.58
N TRP A 190 -62.78 -10.14 77.44
CA TRP A 190 -62.14 -10.88 76.36
C TRP A 190 -62.74 -10.57 74.99
N GLY A 191 -64.03 -10.23 74.93
CA GLY A 191 -64.66 -9.71 73.72
C GLY A 191 -64.04 -8.39 73.25
N GLN A 192 -63.73 -7.47 74.17
CA GLN A 192 -63.01 -6.24 73.86
C GLN A 192 -61.58 -6.52 73.37
N MET A 193 -60.88 -7.45 74.01
CA MET A 193 -59.54 -7.89 73.58
C MET A 193 -59.56 -8.51 72.18
N GLN A 194 -60.51 -9.40 71.91
CA GLN A 194 -60.73 -10.01 70.61
C GLN A 194 -61.02 -8.95 69.55
N SER A 195 -61.85 -7.96 69.86
CA SER A 195 -62.09 -6.84 68.96
C SER A 195 -60.80 -6.08 68.65
N ALA A 196 -59.95 -5.83 69.64
CA ALA A 196 -58.68 -5.14 69.45
C ALA A 196 -57.71 -5.93 68.56
N THR A 197 -57.62 -7.26 68.74
CA THR A 197 -56.82 -8.14 67.84
C THR A 197 -57.32 -8.19 66.40
N GLY A 198 -58.61 -7.88 66.17
CA GLY A 198 -59.24 -7.78 64.86
C GLY A 198 -59.30 -6.36 64.30
N ALA A 199 -58.52 -5.41 64.83
CA ALA A 199 -58.40 -4.08 64.26
C ALA A 199 -57.68 -4.14 62.90
N LEU A 200 -58.14 -3.33 61.93
CA LEU A 200 -57.59 -3.27 60.57
C LEU A 200 -56.76 -1.99 60.33
N SER A 201 -56.71 -1.08 61.29
CA SER A 201 -55.96 0.18 61.22
C SER A 201 -55.39 0.56 62.57
N VAL A 202 -54.33 1.37 62.59
CA VAL A 202 -53.70 1.83 63.83
C VAL A 202 -54.69 2.63 64.69
N GLU A 203 -55.49 3.49 64.07
CA GLU A 203 -56.50 4.29 64.76
C GLU A 203 -57.57 3.42 65.44
N THR A 204 -58.13 2.44 64.72
CA THR A 204 -59.11 1.51 65.31
C THR A 204 -58.48 0.57 66.35
N LEU A 205 -57.19 0.25 66.22
CA LEU A 205 -56.46 -0.49 67.24
C LEU A 205 -56.34 0.32 68.53
N ASP A 206 -55.89 1.57 68.45
CA ASP A 206 -55.70 2.45 69.61
C ASP A 206 -57.01 2.71 70.35
N GLN A 207 -58.11 2.92 69.61
CA GLN A 207 -59.45 3.04 70.18
C GLN A 207 -59.89 1.78 70.93
N ARG A 208 -59.74 0.60 70.33
CA ARG A 208 -60.16 -0.68 70.94
C ARG A 208 -59.28 -1.09 72.12
N VAL A 209 -57.98 -0.81 72.05
CA VAL A 209 -57.05 -0.94 73.17
C VAL A 209 -57.48 -0.07 74.35
N SER A 210 -57.82 1.20 74.07
CA SER A 210 -58.27 2.13 75.10
C SER A 210 -59.57 1.66 75.77
N ALA A 211 -60.51 1.15 74.98
CA ALA A 211 -61.73 0.51 75.50
C ALA A 211 -61.43 -0.72 76.37
N ALA A 212 -60.47 -1.57 75.97
CA ALA A 212 -60.04 -2.73 76.76
C ALA A 212 -59.36 -2.33 78.09
N LYS A 213 -58.58 -1.23 78.11
CA LYS A 213 -58.03 -0.65 79.34
C LYS A 213 -59.14 -0.17 80.28
N GLN A 214 -60.09 0.60 79.74
CA GLN A 214 -61.22 1.10 80.52
C GLN A 214 -62.05 -0.05 81.12
N MET A 215 -62.33 -1.07 80.32
CA MET A 215 -63.05 -2.28 80.76
C MET A 215 -62.32 -2.99 81.91
N ARG A 216 -60.99 -3.06 81.87
CA ARG A 216 -60.18 -3.62 82.96
C ARG A 216 -60.32 -2.81 84.25
N GLU A 217 -60.26 -1.49 84.17
CA GLU A 217 -60.46 -0.62 85.34
C GLU A 217 -61.86 -0.80 85.94
N GLU A 218 -62.89 -0.90 85.10
CA GLU A 218 -64.26 -1.15 85.54
C GLU A 218 -64.41 -2.51 86.25
N ILE A 219 -63.76 -3.56 85.74
CA ILE A 219 -63.73 -4.88 86.37
C ILE A 219 -63.01 -4.83 87.72
N SER A 220 -61.92 -4.06 87.82
CA SER A 220 -61.21 -3.89 89.09
C SER A 220 -62.09 -3.23 90.16
N ARG A 221 -62.80 -2.16 89.81
CA ARG A 221 -63.75 -1.53 90.75
C ARG A 221 -64.90 -2.48 91.11
N ALA A 222 -65.38 -3.26 90.14
CA ALA A 222 -66.46 -4.22 90.36
C ALA A 222 -66.04 -5.40 91.25
N VAL A 223 -64.79 -5.88 91.16
CA VAL A 223 -64.31 -6.91 92.09
C VAL A 223 -64.13 -6.35 93.49
N ASP A 224 -63.64 -5.11 93.63
CA ASP A 224 -63.49 -4.48 94.95
C ASP A 224 -64.85 -4.34 95.65
N ASP A 225 -65.88 -3.96 94.89
CA ASP A 225 -67.25 -3.89 95.40
C ASP A 225 -67.81 -5.27 95.77
N LEU A 226 -67.58 -6.29 94.93
CA LEU A 226 -67.97 -7.67 95.21
C LEU A 226 -67.28 -8.21 96.47
N LEU A 227 -65.98 -7.97 96.63
CA LEU A 227 -65.21 -8.38 97.80
C LEU A 227 -65.69 -7.65 99.06
N ARG A 228 -66.04 -6.36 98.97
CA ARG A 228 -66.61 -5.57 100.07
C ARG A 228 -67.96 -6.12 100.53
N VAL A 229 -68.88 -6.35 99.58
CA VAL A 229 -70.23 -6.89 99.83
C VAL A 229 -70.15 -8.31 100.39
N GLY A 230 -69.21 -9.12 99.92
CA GLY A 230 -68.96 -10.48 100.40
C GLY A 230 -68.31 -10.53 101.79
N ALA A 231 -67.33 -9.67 102.07
CA ALA A 231 -66.63 -9.62 103.36
C ALA A 231 -67.56 -9.19 104.51
N ALA A 232 -68.46 -8.22 104.25
CA ALA A 232 -69.50 -7.80 105.20
C ALA A 232 -70.46 -8.94 105.59
N ARG A 233 -70.49 -10.04 104.82
CA ARG A 233 -71.33 -11.23 105.02
C ARG A 233 -70.53 -12.46 105.51
N GLY A 234 -69.27 -12.26 105.93
CA GLY A 234 -68.40 -13.32 106.47
C GLY A 234 -68.00 -14.39 105.45
N LEU A 235 -68.06 -14.09 104.14
CA LEU A 235 -67.68 -15.03 103.09
C LEU A 235 -66.16 -15.11 102.91
N PRO A 236 -65.63 -16.27 102.46
CA PRO A 236 -64.21 -16.44 102.17
C PRO A 236 -63.82 -15.72 100.87
N VAL A 237 -63.72 -14.39 100.92
CA VAL A 237 -63.43 -13.52 99.77
C VAL A 237 -62.00 -13.63 99.23
N GLU A 238 -61.10 -14.28 99.98
CA GLU A 238 -59.69 -14.40 99.59
C GLU A 238 -59.50 -15.26 98.33
N ALA A 239 -60.32 -16.31 98.18
CA ALA A 239 -60.29 -17.16 96.99
C ALA A 239 -60.64 -16.35 95.73
N VAL A 240 -61.70 -15.53 95.79
CA VAL A 240 -62.09 -14.63 94.67
C VAL A 240 -61.00 -13.62 94.38
N ARG A 241 -60.39 -13.02 95.40
CA ARG A 241 -59.28 -12.07 95.23
C ARG A 241 -58.09 -12.70 94.52
N GLN A 242 -57.68 -13.90 94.95
CA GLN A 242 -56.55 -14.61 94.36
C GLN A 242 -56.83 -15.01 92.89
N ARG A 243 -58.02 -15.52 92.60
CA ARG A 243 -58.43 -15.91 91.23
C ARG A 243 -58.54 -14.68 90.31
N TYR A 244 -59.06 -13.57 90.81
CA TYR A 244 -59.09 -12.30 90.08
C TYR A 244 -57.68 -11.77 89.79
N ALA A 245 -56.76 -11.81 90.75
CA ALA A 245 -55.38 -11.37 90.54
C ALA A 245 -54.70 -12.14 89.40
N ALA A 246 -54.90 -13.47 89.34
CA ALA A 246 -54.39 -14.30 88.25
C ALA A 246 -55.02 -13.94 86.88
N TRP A 247 -56.33 -13.70 86.84
CA TRP A 247 -57.02 -13.25 85.64
C TRP A 247 -56.52 -11.86 85.18
N SER A 248 -56.42 -10.90 86.10
CA SER A 248 -55.97 -9.52 85.82
C SER A 248 -54.54 -9.47 85.28
N ALA A 249 -53.64 -10.31 85.82
CA ALA A 249 -52.26 -10.43 85.33
C ALA A 249 -52.20 -10.97 83.89
N SER A 250 -52.96 -12.03 83.58
CA SER A 250 -53.03 -12.59 82.22
C SER A 250 -53.68 -11.61 81.24
N PHE A 251 -54.76 -10.93 81.66
CA PHE A 251 -55.42 -9.89 80.87
C PHE A 251 -54.48 -8.73 80.55
N GLN A 252 -53.70 -8.26 81.53
CA GLN A 252 -52.72 -7.19 81.32
C GLN A 252 -51.60 -7.60 80.36
N LYS A 253 -51.13 -8.85 80.45
CA LYS A 253 -50.09 -9.39 79.56
C LYS A 253 -50.60 -9.57 78.12
N ALA A 254 -51.84 -10.01 77.96
CA ALA A 254 -52.50 -10.04 76.66
C ALA A 254 -52.67 -8.60 76.10
N LEU A 255 -53.12 -7.65 76.93
CA LEU A 255 -53.33 -6.26 76.54
C LEU A 255 -52.05 -5.58 76.07
N SER A 256 -50.94 -5.74 76.79
CA SER A 256 -49.65 -5.14 76.41
C SER A 256 -49.13 -5.68 75.07
N THR A 257 -49.45 -6.94 74.75
CA THR A 257 -49.10 -7.57 73.48
C THR A 257 -49.97 -7.06 72.32
N VAL A 258 -51.22 -6.68 72.59
CA VAL A 258 -52.11 -6.05 71.60
C VAL A 258 -51.77 -4.57 71.40
N GLU A 259 -51.41 -3.86 72.47
CA GLU A 259 -50.96 -2.46 72.43
C GLU A 259 -49.74 -2.23 71.55
N THR A 260 -48.81 -3.19 71.54
CA THR A 260 -47.66 -3.13 70.65
C THR A 260 -48.11 -3.20 69.18
N GLY A 261 -49.28 -3.80 68.89
CA GLY A 261 -50.03 -3.57 67.66
C GLY A 261 -49.31 -3.98 66.39
N THR A 262 -48.36 -4.90 66.50
CA THR A 262 -47.27 -4.97 65.54
C THR A 262 -47.73 -5.42 64.16
N THR A 263 -48.76 -6.27 64.07
CA THR A 263 -49.38 -6.71 62.81
C THR A 263 -50.10 -5.58 62.07
N VAL A 264 -50.93 -4.81 62.76
CA VAL A 264 -51.67 -3.68 62.17
C VAL A 264 -50.73 -2.52 61.81
N LYS A 265 -49.75 -2.24 62.67
CA LYS A 265 -48.70 -1.24 62.40
C LYS A 265 -47.80 -1.67 61.24
N ALA A 266 -47.43 -2.95 61.15
CA ALA A 266 -46.69 -3.48 60.00
C ALA A 266 -47.49 -3.36 58.69
N ALA A 267 -48.78 -3.70 58.71
CA ALA A 267 -49.66 -3.59 57.54
C ALA A 267 -49.85 -2.13 57.08
N SER A 268 -50.08 -1.21 58.02
CA SER A 268 -50.20 0.22 57.71
C SER A 268 -48.89 0.80 57.16
N LEU A 269 -47.76 0.44 57.76
CA LEU A 269 -46.45 0.91 57.30
C LEU A 269 -46.10 0.34 55.92
N ALA A 270 -46.38 -0.94 55.70
CA ALA A 270 -46.13 -1.66 54.44
C ALA A 270 -46.96 -1.12 53.25
N SER A 271 -48.21 -0.71 53.51
CA SER A 271 -49.13 -0.15 52.52
C SER A 271 -48.99 1.37 52.33
N GLY A 272 -48.46 2.08 53.33
CA GLY A 272 -48.23 3.53 53.30
C GLY A 272 -46.79 3.89 52.92
N GLU A 273 -46.02 4.41 53.89
CA GLU A 273 -44.68 4.97 53.67
C GLU A 273 -43.71 4.01 52.98
N TYR A 274 -43.75 2.71 53.32
CA TYR A 274 -42.90 1.72 52.68
C TYR A 274 -43.24 1.58 51.20
N ALA A 275 -44.52 1.54 50.83
CA ALA A 275 -44.95 1.47 49.43
C ALA A 275 -44.47 2.69 48.62
N VAL A 276 -44.59 3.89 49.20
CA VAL A 276 -44.11 5.14 48.57
C VAL A 276 -42.60 5.12 48.38
N ALA A 277 -41.84 4.74 49.42
CA ALA A 277 -40.39 4.63 49.36
C ALA A 277 -39.93 3.57 48.34
N SER A 278 -40.63 2.44 48.26
CA SER A 278 -40.43 1.40 47.25
C SER A 278 -40.62 1.92 45.83
N THR A 279 -41.70 2.66 45.55
CA THR A 279 -41.90 3.25 44.22
C THR A 279 -40.81 4.27 43.89
N ALA A 280 -40.39 5.10 44.85
CA ALA A 280 -39.31 6.05 44.65
C ALA A 280 -37.97 5.36 44.32
N ALA A 281 -37.63 4.28 45.04
CA ALA A 281 -36.43 3.49 44.78
C ALA A 281 -36.49 2.81 43.40
N ILE A 282 -37.62 2.20 43.03
CA ILE A 282 -37.81 1.55 41.71
C ILE A 282 -37.63 2.56 40.57
N ARG A 283 -38.18 3.78 40.70
CA ARG A 283 -37.98 4.84 39.70
C ARG A 283 -36.53 5.28 39.58
N ALA A 284 -35.78 5.31 40.68
CA ALA A 284 -34.36 5.63 40.64
C ALA A 284 -33.54 4.53 39.95
N PHE A 285 -33.93 3.25 40.12
CA PHE A 285 -33.35 2.15 39.34
C PHE A 285 -33.61 2.35 37.84
N ASP A 286 -34.84 2.72 37.46
CA ASP A 286 -35.20 2.98 36.06
C ASP A 286 -34.39 4.13 35.46
N ALA A 287 -34.24 5.24 36.18
CA ALA A 287 -33.46 6.38 35.73
C ALA A 287 -31.99 6.00 35.45
N LEU A 288 -31.38 5.16 36.31
CA LEU A 288 -30.00 4.70 36.12
C LEU A 288 -29.89 3.75 34.93
N VAL A 289 -30.85 2.83 34.72
CA VAL A 289 -30.89 1.95 33.54
C VAL A 289 -31.08 2.73 32.25
N GLU A 290 -31.99 3.71 32.24
CA GLU A 290 -32.24 4.56 31.08
C GLU A 290 -31.02 5.41 30.72
N PHE A 291 -30.32 5.94 31.74
CA PHE A 291 -29.04 6.60 31.55
C PHE A 291 -28.02 5.68 30.87
N GLN A 292 -27.86 4.43 31.34
CA GLN A 292 -26.95 3.48 30.70
C GLN A 292 -27.36 3.13 29.26
N ASN A 293 -28.66 2.95 29.00
CA ASN A 293 -29.19 2.67 27.66
C ASN A 293 -28.88 3.80 26.67
N LYS A 294 -29.19 5.04 27.04
CA LYS A 294 -28.94 6.21 26.19
C LYS A 294 -27.45 6.31 25.85
N ARG A 295 -26.62 6.11 26.87
CA ARG A 295 -25.18 6.23 26.77
C ARG A 295 -24.55 5.05 26.00
N MET A 296 -25.19 3.89 25.96
CA MET A 296 -24.83 2.75 25.10
C MET A 296 -25.24 2.99 23.66
N ALA A 297 -26.44 3.54 23.42
CA ALA A 297 -26.87 3.95 22.09
C ALA A 297 -25.93 5.02 21.49
N ASP A 298 -25.53 6.02 22.28
CA ASP A 298 -24.57 7.04 21.86
C ASP A 298 -23.19 6.45 21.55
N ALA A 299 -22.73 5.48 22.35
CA ALA A 299 -21.45 4.80 22.13
C ALA A 299 -21.48 3.96 20.85
N VAL A 300 -22.54 3.20 20.61
CA VAL A 300 -22.74 2.43 19.38
C VAL A 300 -22.88 3.35 18.15
N ALA A 301 -23.59 4.47 18.27
CA ALA A 301 -23.72 5.45 17.20
C ALA A 301 -22.37 6.09 16.85
N ARG A 302 -21.56 6.47 17.86
CA ARG A 302 -20.19 6.98 17.66
C ARG A 302 -19.29 5.92 17.05
N ALA A 303 -19.30 4.69 17.57
CA ALA A 303 -18.50 3.60 17.02
C ALA A 303 -18.86 3.29 15.55
N LYS A 304 -20.15 3.36 15.21
CA LYS A 304 -20.62 3.16 13.82
C LYS A 304 -20.21 4.32 12.91
N ALA A 305 -20.29 5.56 13.38
CA ALA A 305 -19.84 6.74 12.64
C ALA A 305 -18.31 6.71 12.43
N GLU A 306 -17.53 6.42 13.47
CA GLU A 306 -16.07 6.34 13.41
C GLU A 306 -15.58 5.15 12.56
N SER A 307 -16.30 4.03 12.56
CA SER A 307 -16.00 2.88 11.69
C SER A 307 -16.28 3.19 10.22
N SER A 308 -17.40 3.85 9.90
CA SER A 308 -17.74 4.28 8.54
C SER A 308 -16.74 5.31 7.99
N ASP A 309 -16.43 6.35 8.76
CA ASP A 309 -15.46 7.38 8.37
C ASP A 309 -14.04 6.80 8.28
N GLY A 310 -13.68 5.89 9.19
CA GLY A 310 -12.39 5.19 9.18
C GLY A 310 -12.20 4.35 7.92
N GLN A 311 -13.23 3.59 7.50
CA GLN A 311 -13.19 2.81 6.27
C GLN A 311 -13.13 3.70 5.02
N ALA A 312 -13.90 4.78 4.97
CA ALA A 312 -13.90 5.72 3.85
C ALA A 312 -12.54 6.42 3.69
N MET A 313 -11.93 6.86 4.79
CA MET A 313 -10.61 7.50 4.80
C MET A 313 -9.50 6.51 4.41
N LEU A 314 -9.55 5.26 4.88
CA LEU A 314 -8.58 4.23 4.53
C LEU A 314 -8.68 3.83 3.05
N LEU A 315 -9.91 3.69 2.53
CA LEU A 315 -10.16 3.49 1.10
C LEU A 315 -9.71 4.69 0.26
N ALA A 316 -9.91 5.92 0.72
CA ALA A 316 -9.46 7.13 0.02
C ALA A 316 -7.93 7.22 -0.06
N VAL A 317 -7.21 6.90 1.03
CA VAL A 317 -5.74 6.88 1.03
C VAL A 317 -5.21 5.73 0.15
N LEU A 318 -5.83 4.54 0.20
CA LEU A 318 -5.47 3.42 -0.69
C LEU A 318 -5.71 3.78 -2.16
N ALA A 319 -6.86 4.34 -2.49
CA ALA A 319 -7.19 4.76 -3.85
C ALA A 319 -6.24 5.86 -4.33
N GLY A 320 -5.91 6.84 -3.49
CA GLY A 320 -4.93 7.88 -3.78
C GLY A 320 -3.53 7.32 -4.02
N ALA A 321 -3.08 6.37 -3.19
CA ALA A 321 -1.79 5.70 -3.37
C ALA A 321 -1.72 4.88 -4.66
N LEU A 322 -2.80 4.17 -5.00
CA LEU A 322 -2.93 3.42 -6.25
C LEU A 322 -2.87 4.34 -7.48
N LEU A 323 -3.64 5.44 -7.46
CA LEU A 323 -3.64 6.43 -8.54
C LEU A 323 -2.27 7.08 -8.71
N LEU A 324 -1.62 7.47 -7.60
CA LEU A 324 -0.29 8.07 -7.66
C LEU A 324 0.75 7.09 -8.21
N GLY A 325 0.70 5.84 -7.75
CA GLY A 325 1.55 4.76 -8.27
C GLY A 325 1.36 4.53 -9.76
N LEU A 326 0.11 4.54 -10.23
CA LEU A 326 -0.22 4.36 -11.65
C LEU A 326 0.28 5.54 -12.49
N VAL A 327 0.09 6.78 -12.03
CA VAL A 327 0.62 7.99 -12.70
C VAL A 327 2.14 7.97 -12.78
N ILE A 328 2.84 7.65 -11.69
CA ILE A 328 4.30 7.58 -11.67
C ILE A 328 4.80 6.45 -12.59
N ALA A 329 4.16 5.28 -12.55
CA ALA A 329 4.51 4.14 -13.39
C ALA A 329 4.35 4.47 -14.88
N THR A 330 3.21 5.04 -15.27
CA THR A 330 2.96 5.46 -16.66
C THR A 330 3.95 6.54 -17.11
N TRP A 331 4.22 7.54 -16.26
CA TRP A 331 5.17 8.60 -16.57
C TRP A 331 6.60 8.08 -16.78
N LEU A 332 7.08 7.17 -15.92
CA LEU A 332 8.39 6.53 -16.06
C LEU A 332 8.46 5.66 -17.32
N ALA A 333 7.44 4.83 -17.55
CA ALA A 333 7.38 3.94 -18.72
C ALA A 333 7.46 4.73 -20.04
N VAL A 334 6.67 5.79 -20.17
CA VAL A 334 6.65 6.63 -21.38
C VAL A 334 7.99 7.35 -21.58
N THR A 335 8.57 7.89 -20.51
CA THR A 335 9.82 8.67 -20.60
C THR A 335 11.01 7.79 -21.00
N ILE A 336 11.14 6.61 -20.38
CA ILE A 336 12.23 5.67 -20.66
C ILE A 336 12.05 5.06 -22.06
N SER A 337 10.83 4.59 -22.39
CA SER A 337 10.54 3.98 -23.69
C SER A 337 10.82 4.94 -24.83
N ARG A 338 10.30 6.18 -24.77
CA ARG A 338 10.55 7.19 -25.81
C ARG A 338 12.03 7.54 -25.96
N GLY A 339 12.76 7.68 -24.85
CA GLY A 339 14.18 8.00 -24.90
C GLY A 339 15.00 6.89 -25.55
N LEU A 340 14.74 5.63 -25.19
CA LEU A 340 15.44 4.48 -25.75
C LEU A 340 15.09 4.25 -27.22
N SER A 341 13.82 4.40 -27.62
CA SER A 341 13.41 4.27 -29.02
C SER A 341 14.14 5.25 -29.95
N ARG A 342 14.47 6.45 -29.48
CA ARG A 342 15.27 7.40 -30.28
C ARG A 342 16.72 6.96 -30.46
N ALA A 343 17.32 6.38 -29.42
CA ALA A 343 18.67 5.83 -29.53
C ALA A 343 18.70 4.64 -30.50
N VAL A 344 17.69 3.76 -30.44
CA VAL A 344 17.52 2.65 -31.37
C VAL A 344 17.36 3.15 -32.81
N PHE A 345 16.53 4.17 -33.03
CA PHE A 345 16.35 4.78 -34.36
C PHE A 345 17.68 5.29 -34.95
N LEU A 346 18.48 6.02 -34.16
CA LEU A 346 19.77 6.53 -34.64
C LEU A 346 20.76 5.40 -34.93
N ALA A 347 20.79 4.36 -34.09
CA ALA A 347 21.61 3.19 -34.32
C ALA A 347 21.21 2.45 -35.62
N ASP A 348 19.92 2.33 -35.90
CA ASP A 348 19.38 1.71 -37.11
C ASP A 348 19.73 2.52 -38.37
N ALA A 349 19.63 3.86 -38.29
CA ALA A 349 20.05 4.76 -39.37
C ALA A 349 21.55 4.60 -39.69
N VAL A 350 22.41 4.59 -38.66
CA VAL A 350 23.86 4.36 -38.84
C VAL A 350 24.14 2.96 -39.41
N ALA A 351 23.40 1.93 -38.98
CA ALA A 351 23.53 0.57 -39.51
C ALA A 351 23.19 0.50 -41.02
N MET A 352 22.27 1.33 -41.51
CA MET A 352 21.95 1.46 -42.93
C MET A 352 22.91 2.40 -43.70
N GLY A 353 23.86 3.05 -43.01
CA GLY A 353 24.79 4.01 -43.61
C GLY A 353 24.23 5.43 -43.77
N ASP A 354 23.04 5.73 -43.24
CA ASP A 354 22.51 7.11 -43.21
C ASP A 354 23.12 7.89 -42.05
N LEU A 355 24.19 8.63 -42.34
CA LEU A 355 24.92 9.43 -41.37
C LEU A 355 24.40 10.88 -41.26
N SER A 356 23.34 11.22 -42.01
CA SER A 356 22.73 12.56 -41.96
C SER A 356 21.81 12.76 -40.76
N GLN A 357 21.39 11.66 -40.13
CA GLN A 357 20.46 11.70 -39.00
C GLN A 357 21.17 12.09 -37.69
N THR A 358 20.54 12.97 -36.92
CA THR A 358 20.96 13.29 -35.55
C THR A 358 19.73 13.36 -34.64
N VAL A 359 19.92 13.05 -33.35
CA VAL A 359 18.83 13.08 -32.36
C VAL A 359 19.13 14.13 -31.30
N THR A 360 18.18 15.03 -31.04
CA THR A 360 18.31 16.02 -29.97
C THR A 360 18.27 15.36 -28.58
N VAL A 361 19.23 15.70 -27.73
CA VAL A 361 19.30 15.21 -26.34
C VAL A 361 18.25 15.92 -25.49
N THR A 362 17.16 15.24 -25.13
CA THR A 362 16.08 15.82 -24.31
C THR A 362 16.11 15.40 -22.84
N SER A 363 17.02 14.50 -22.46
CA SER A 363 17.10 13.96 -21.09
C SER A 363 18.47 14.20 -20.48
N ARG A 364 18.52 14.42 -19.16
CA ARG A 364 19.74 14.59 -18.36
C ARG A 364 19.97 13.36 -17.46
N ASP A 365 19.92 12.18 -18.08
CA ASP A 365 20.13 10.86 -17.46
C ASP A 365 20.93 9.96 -18.41
N GLU A 366 21.05 8.68 -18.03
CA GLU A 366 21.83 7.69 -18.78
C GLU A 366 21.36 7.51 -20.24
N ILE A 367 20.08 7.77 -20.54
CA ILE A 367 19.57 7.75 -21.92
C ILE A 367 20.09 8.97 -22.70
N GLY A 368 20.16 10.14 -22.07
CA GLY A 368 20.76 11.33 -22.67
C GLY A 368 22.24 11.13 -22.99
N ASP A 369 22.97 10.47 -22.11
CA ASP A 369 24.38 10.15 -22.32
C ASP A 369 24.56 9.16 -23.49
N LEU A 370 23.69 8.15 -23.59
CA LEU A 370 23.68 7.20 -24.70
C LEU A 370 23.46 7.91 -26.05
N VAL A 371 22.44 8.78 -26.14
CA VAL A 371 22.16 9.55 -27.36
C VAL A 371 23.32 10.48 -27.71
N THR A 372 23.94 11.11 -26.70
CA THR A 372 25.12 11.97 -26.91
C THR A 372 26.29 11.18 -27.48
N ALA A 373 26.56 10.00 -26.96
CA ALA A 373 27.62 9.12 -27.47
C ALA A 373 27.32 8.64 -28.90
N MET A 374 26.06 8.31 -29.21
CA MET A 374 25.64 7.92 -30.55
C MET A 374 25.79 9.06 -31.57
N ASN A 375 25.37 10.29 -31.24
CA ASN A 375 25.57 11.45 -32.12
C ASN A 375 27.06 11.69 -32.40
N ARG A 376 27.94 11.57 -31.39
CA ARG A 376 29.39 11.70 -31.58
C ARG A 376 29.93 10.61 -32.51
N MET A 377 29.43 9.38 -32.41
CA MET A 377 29.80 8.30 -33.31
C MET A 377 29.36 8.60 -34.75
N THR A 378 28.12 9.04 -34.96
CA THR A 378 27.61 9.43 -36.29
C THR A 378 28.44 10.55 -36.91
N ALA A 379 28.78 11.58 -36.13
CA ALA A 379 29.62 12.68 -36.60
C ALA A 379 31.00 12.21 -37.08
N ASN A 380 31.68 11.38 -36.28
CA ASN A 380 32.99 10.83 -36.66
C ASN A 380 32.92 9.94 -37.92
N LEU A 381 31.86 9.12 -38.05
CA LEU A 381 31.64 8.31 -39.24
C LEU A 381 31.38 9.18 -40.47
N ASN A 382 30.63 10.28 -40.32
CA ASN A 382 30.32 11.20 -41.41
C ASN A 382 31.56 11.97 -41.90
N GLU A 383 32.44 12.39 -40.98
CA GLU A 383 33.75 12.96 -41.34
C GLU A 383 34.59 11.96 -42.14
N THR A 384 34.58 10.69 -41.73
CA THR A 384 35.32 9.64 -42.44
C THR A 384 34.73 9.34 -43.82
N ALA A 385 33.40 9.39 -43.96
CA ALA A 385 32.72 9.26 -45.26
C ALA A 385 33.06 10.44 -46.19
N THR A 386 33.04 11.66 -45.68
CA THR A 386 33.41 12.88 -46.44
C THR A 386 34.85 12.81 -46.95
N LEU A 387 35.77 12.28 -46.14
CA LEU A 387 37.16 12.04 -46.55
C LEU A 387 37.26 11.00 -47.66
N ALA A 388 36.46 9.93 -47.60
CA ALA A 388 36.41 8.93 -48.65
C ALA A 388 35.85 9.50 -49.97
N ASP A 389 34.83 10.37 -49.90
CA ASP A 389 34.30 11.09 -51.06
C ASP A 389 35.37 11.98 -51.73
N ALA A 390 36.14 12.74 -50.95
CA ALA A 390 37.23 13.56 -51.49
C ALA A 390 38.30 12.72 -52.23
N ILE A 391 38.63 11.54 -51.69
CA ILE A 391 39.54 10.60 -52.36
C ILE A 391 38.92 10.05 -53.64
N ALA A 392 37.63 9.73 -53.64
CA ALA A 392 36.90 9.25 -54.81
C ALA A 392 36.81 10.31 -55.93
N GLU A 393 36.72 11.59 -55.57
CA GLU A 393 36.79 12.74 -56.50
C GLU A 393 38.21 13.00 -57.04
N GLY A 394 39.22 12.29 -56.52
CA GLY A 394 40.61 12.39 -56.95
C GLY A 394 41.42 13.46 -56.22
N ASP A 395 40.85 14.11 -55.20
CA ASP A 395 41.63 14.98 -54.32
C ASP A 395 42.50 14.14 -53.38
N LEU A 396 43.71 13.84 -53.85
CA LEU A 396 44.70 13.16 -53.05
C LEU A 396 45.51 14.12 -52.19
N THR A 397 45.15 15.41 -52.04
CA THR A 397 45.87 16.38 -51.20
C THR A 397 45.36 16.43 -49.76
N VAL A 398 44.15 15.91 -49.52
CA VAL A 398 43.54 15.78 -48.18
C VAL A 398 44.43 15.00 -47.20
N GLN A 399 44.21 15.20 -45.90
CA GLN A 399 44.93 14.46 -44.86
C GLN A 399 43.97 13.56 -44.10
N ALA A 400 44.28 12.26 -44.08
CA ALA A 400 43.57 11.31 -43.24
C ALA A 400 44.20 11.30 -41.84
N GLU A 401 43.51 11.92 -40.87
CA GLU A 401 43.89 11.90 -39.45
C GLU A 401 43.05 10.86 -38.69
N PRO A 402 43.65 9.75 -38.24
CA PRO A 402 42.93 8.75 -37.44
C PRO A 402 42.52 9.32 -36.07
N LEU A 403 41.28 9.07 -35.65
CA LEU A 403 40.73 9.56 -34.37
C LEU A 403 41.42 8.96 -33.14
N SER A 404 42.06 7.81 -33.28
CA SER A 404 42.87 7.15 -32.25
C SER A 404 43.78 6.09 -32.89
N GLU A 405 44.74 5.54 -32.13
CA GLU A 405 45.55 4.39 -32.56
C GLU A 405 44.70 3.13 -32.88
N LYS A 406 43.43 3.10 -32.46
CA LYS A 406 42.48 2.00 -32.71
C LYS A 406 41.48 2.31 -33.82
N ASP A 407 41.57 3.48 -34.46
CA ASP A 407 40.70 3.86 -35.57
C ASP A 407 41.10 3.12 -36.85
N ARG A 408 40.56 1.89 -36.99
CA ARG A 408 40.87 1.04 -38.15
C ARG A 408 40.46 1.68 -39.48
N MET A 409 39.40 2.49 -39.51
CA MET A 409 38.91 3.09 -40.75
C MET A 409 39.81 4.27 -41.17
N GLY A 410 40.14 5.16 -40.23
CA GLY A 410 41.08 6.25 -40.47
C GLY A 410 42.47 5.77 -40.90
N LEU A 411 43.02 4.74 -40.23
CA LEU A 411 44.32 4.14 -40.60
C LEU A 411 44.30 3.50 -41.99
N ALA A 412 43.20 2.85 -42.37
CA ALA A 412 43.05 2.25 -43.69
C ALA A 412 42.98 3.31 -44.80
N LEU A 413 42.22 4.39 -44.60
CA LEU A 413 42.15 5.51 -45.53
C LEU A 413 43.49 6.22 -45.68
N GLN A 414 44.23 6.41 -44.58
CA GLN A 414 45.59 6.96 -44.62
C GLN A 414 46.53 6.11 -45.49
N THR A 415 46.48 4.79 -45.31
CA THR A 415 47.28 3.85 -46.10
C THR A 415 46.86 3.87 -47.58
N MET A 416 45.55 3.92 -47.85
CA MET A 416 45.00 4.00 -49.21
C MET A 416 45.48 5.26 -49.92
N LEU A 417 45.38 6.41 -49.26
CA LEU A 417 45.81 7.70 -49.78
C LEU A 417 47.32 7.73 -50.10
N ALA A 418 48.15 7.18 -49.20
CA ALA A 418 49.59 7.08 -49.45
C ALA A 418 49.89 6.24 -50.71
N ARG A 419 49.21 5.11 -50.89
CA ARG A 419 49.37 4.26 -52.09
C ARG A 419 48.89 4.94 -53.36
N LEU A 420 47.73 5.60 -53.32
CA LEU A 420 47.19 6.32 -54.48
C LEU A 420 48.13 7.46 -54.91
N ARG A 421 48.71 8.20 -53.97
CA ARG A 421 49.72 9.24 -54.26
C ARG A 421 50.94 8.65 -54.98
N THR A 422 51.46 7.52 -54.51
CA THR A 422 52.57 6.83 -55.18
C THR A 422 52.21 6.41 -56.60
N VAL A 423 51.04 5.79 -56.80
CA VAL A 423 50.59 5.35 -58.14
C VAL A 423 50.46 6.53 -59.10
N VAL A 424 49.90 7.66 -58.66
CA VAL A 424 49.78 8.87 -59.49
C VAL A 424 51.15 9.46 -59.81
N ALA A 425 52.08 9.48 -58.85
CA ALA A 425 53.45 9.96 -59.07
C ALA A 425 54.20 9.10 -60.09
N ASP A 426 54.09 7.77 -59.98
CA ASP A 426 54.70 6.82 -60.92
C ASP A 426 54.12 6.98 -62.33
N ALA A 427 52.80 7.14 -62.44
CA ALA A 427 52.13 7.37 -63.72
C ALA A 427 52.57 8.70 -64.37
N ALA A 428 52.71 9.77 -63.58
CA ALA A 428 53.20 11.06 -64.05
C ALA A 428 54.66 10.98 -64.54
N ALA A 429 55.52 10.27 -63.81
CA ALA A 429 56.92 10.04 -64.22
C ALA A 429 56.99 9.23 -65.53
N ALA A 430 56.19 8.17 -65.66
CA ALA A 430 56.11 7.38 -66.90
C ALA A 430 55.65 8.22 -68.08
N ALA A 431 54.62 9.06 -67.91
CA ALA A 431 54.16 9.98 -68.94
C ALA A 431 55.25 11.00 -69.35
N GLY A 432 56.00 11.51 -68.37
CA GLY A 432 57.16 12.37 -68.62
C GLY A 432 58.24 11.69 -69.47
N ASN A 433 58.59 10.43 -69.16
CA ASN A 433 59.54 9.64 -69.93
C ASN A 433 59.07 9.39 -71.37
N VAL A 434 57.78 9.08 -71.57
CA VAL A 434 57.20 8.89 -72.91
C VAL A 434 57.25 10.20 -73.71
N SER A 435 56.94 11.34 -73.09
CA SER A 435 57.02 12.65 -73.74
C SER A 435 58.45 12.97 -74.17
N ALA A 436 59.44 12.75 -73.29
CA ALA A 436 60.85 12.96 -73.61
C ALA A 436 61.32 12.04 -74.74
N GLY A 437 61.00 10.74 -74.66
CA GLY A 437 61.34 9.78 -75.73
C GLY A 437 60.68 10.11 -77.06
N SER A 438 59.45 10.65 -77.04
CA SER A 438 58.77 11.09 -78.27
C SER A 438 59.45 12.29 -78.92
N GLN A 439 59.99 13.22 -78.11
CA GLN A 439 60.76 14.37 -78.62
C GLN A 439 62.09 13.93 -79.25
N GLU A 440 62.81 13.01 -78.61
CA GLU A 440 64.07 12.44 -79.13
C GLU A 440 63.84 11.67 -80.45
N LEU A 441 62.77 10.88 -80.52
CA LEU A 441 62.38 10.18 -81.73
C LEU A 441 62.07 11.16 -82.88
N SER A 442 61.37 12.27 -82.58
CA SER A 442 61.09 13.32 -83.57
C SER A 442 62.38 13.92 -84.12
N ALA A 443 63.34 14.27 -83.25
CA ALA A 443 64.63 14.83 -83.67
C ALA A 443 65.43 13.83 -84.52
N SER A 444 65.43 12.54 -84.14
CA SER A 444 66.08 11.48 -84.90
C SER A 444 65.45 11.29 -86.28
N ALA A 445 64.13 11.40 -86.38
CA ALA A 445 63.40 11.32 -87.65
C ALA A 445 63.75 12.50 -88.58
N GLU A 446 63.90 13.73 -88.05
CA GLU A 446 64.35 14.89 -88.81
C GLU A 446 65.77 14.70 -89.36
N GLN A 447 66.71 14.25 -88.53
CA GLN A 447 68.09 13.98 -88.96
C GLN A 447 68.14 12.89 -90.04
N LEU A 448 67.36 11.80 -89.88
CA LEU A 448 67.27 10.74 -90.88
C LEU A 448 66.70 11.26 -92.22
N SER A 449 65.69 12.12 -92.16
CA SER A 449 65.11 12.75 -93.35
C SER A 449 66.15 13.60 -94.10
N GLN A 450 66.99 14.34 -93.37
CA GLN A 450 68.06 15.15 -93.96
C GLN A 450 69.14 14.26 -94.59
N GLY A 451 69.63 13.24 -93.89
CA GLY A 451 70.61 12.30 -94.43
C GLY A 451 70.09 11.53 -95.66
N SER A 452 68.80 11.19 -95.68
CA SER A 452 68.16 10.58 -96.85
C SER A 452 68.17 11.51 -98.07
N THR A 453 68.03 12.82 -97.85
CA THR A 453 68.09 13.84 -98.92
C THR A 453 69.51 13.99 -99.46
N GLU A 454 70.52 14.00 -98.59
CA GLU A 454 71.93 14.00 -98.98
C GLU A 454 72.29 12.73 -99.79
N GLN A 455 71.85 11.56 -99.32
CA GLN A 455 72.07 10.30 -100.02
C GLN A 455 71.40 10.28 -101.40
N ALA A 456 70.21 10.87 -101.55
CA ALA A 456 69.57 11.03 -102.85
C ALA A 456 70.43 11.89 -103.79
N ALA A 457 70.96 13.03 -103.31
CA ALA A 457 71.84 13.89 -104.09
C ALA A 457 73.15 13.19 -104.52
N SER A 458 73.81 12.47 -103.60
CA SER A 458 75.00 11.67 -103.95
C SER A 458 74.70 10.60 -104.99
N THR A 459 73.50 10.03 -104.97
CA THR A 459 73.07 9.04 -105.97
C THR A 459 72.85 9.70 -107.34
N GLU A 460 72.33 10.92 -107.40
CA GLU A 460 72.24 11.71 -108.64
C GLU A 460 73.62 12.03 -109.21
N GLU A 461 74.57 12.47 -108.37
CA GLU A 461 75.94 12.76 -108.79
C GLU A 461 76.69 11.51 -109.32
N ALA A 462 76.53 10.36 -108.63
CA ALA A 462 77.07 9.10 -109.09
C ALA A 462 76.47 8.67 -110.44
N SER A 463 75.18 8.92 -110.65
CA SER A 463 74.50 8.63 -111.93
C SER A 463 75.04 9.51 -113.06
N ALA A 464 75.25 10.80 -112.82
CA ALA A 464 75.88 11.72 -113.78
C ALA A 464 77.32 11.29 -114.12
N SER A 465 78.09 10.88 -113.11
CA SER A 465 79.45 10.34 -113.31
C SER A 465 79.44 9.06 -114.15
N MET A 466 78.42 8.21 -113.99
CA MET A 466 78.24 7.03 -114.84
C MET A 466 77.87 7.40 -116.29
N GLU A 467 77.07 8.44 -116.52
CA GLU A 467 76.79 8.94 -117.87
C GLU A 467 78.06 9.48 -118.55
N GLU A 468 78.87 10.25 -117.82
CA GLU A 468 80.16 10.74 -118.32
C GLU A 468 81.14 9.59 -118.62
N MET A 469 81.19 8.57 -117.76
CA MET A 469 81.97 7.36 -118.02
C MET A 469 81.49 6.63 -119.28
N ALA A 470 80.18 6.47 -119.47
CA ALA A 470 79.64 5.82 -120.66
C ALA A 470 80.01 6.58 -121.95
N ALA A 471 80.00 7.91 -121.91
CA ALA A 471 80.45 8.76 -123.01
C ALA A 471 81.94 8.56 -123.33
N ASN A 472 82.80 8.54 -122.30
CA ASN A 472 84.23 8.29 -122.45
C ASN A 472 84.53 6.88 -123.01
N VAL A 473 83.80 5.85 -122.56
CA VAL A 473 83.93 4.48 -123.08
C VAL A 473 83.55 4.42 -124.56
N LYS A 474 82.47 5.09 -124.96
CA LYS A 474 82.06 5.20 -126.36
C LYS A 474 83.13 5.89 -127.20
N GLN A 475 83.68 7.01 -126.72
CA GLN A 475 84.74 7.75 -127.40
C GLN A 475 86.01 6.89 -127.57
N ASN A 476 86.40 6.13 -126.54
CA ASN A 476 87.52 5.20 -126.63
C ASN A 476 87.29 4.09 -127.67
N ALA A 477 86.08 3.56 -127.76
CA ALA A 477 85.72 2.58 -128.79
C ALA A 477 85.81 3.18 -130.21
N GLU A 478 85.36 4.42 -130.41
CA GLU A 478 85.49 5.14 -131.68
C GLU A 478 86.96 5.38 -132.05
N ASN A 479 87.78 5.83 -131.10
CA ASN A 479 89.24 6.01 -131.29
C ASN A 479 89.94 4.70 -131.67
N ALA A 480 89.56 3.59 -131.03
CA ALA A 480 90.08 2.26 -131.38
C ALA A 480 89.69 1.87 -132.81
N GLY A 481 88.44 2.12 -133.22
CA GLY A 481 87.97 1.89 -134.59
C GLY A 481 88.71 2.75 -135.63
N GLN A 482 88.96 4.03 -135.34
CA GLN A 482 89.80 4.88 -136.19
C GLN A 482 91.23 4.37 -136.30
N THR A 483 91.82 3.92 -135.19
CA THR A 483 93.17 3.34 -135.16
C THR A 483 93.24 2.09 -136.02
N GLU A 484 92.22 1.21 -135.98
CA GLU A 484 92.12 0.04 -136.87
C GLU A 484 92.09 0.46 -138.34
N ALA A 485 91.27 1.45 -138.70
CA ALA A 485 91.17 1.93 -140.07
C ALA A 485 92.51 2.49 -140.60
N ILE A 486 93.21 3.28 -139.80
CA ILE A 486 94.55 3.82 -140.14
C ILE A 486 95.57 2.68 -140.30
N ALA A 487 95.54 1.69 -139.40
CA ALA A 487 96.44 0.54 -139.48
C ALA A 487 96.21 -0.29 -140.76
N ARG A 488 94.92 -0.52 -141.13
CA ARG A 488 94.56 -1.20 -142.39
C ARG A 488 95.01 -0.42 -143.62
N GLN A 489 94.88 0.91 -143.62
CA GLN A 489 95.35 1.75 -144.73
C GLN A 489 96.87 1.72 -144.85
N SER A 490 97.58 1.86 -143.73
CA SER A 490 99.05 1.75 -143.69
C SER A 490 99.55 0.40 -144.23
N ALA A 491 98.84 -0.69 -143.94
CA ALA A 491 99.15 -2.01 -144.49
C ALA A 491 99.00 -2.06 -146.02
N LYS A 492 97.94 -1.49 -146.59
CA LYS A 492 97.76 -1.36 -148.04
C LYS A 492 98.85 -0.51 -148.70
N ASP A 493 99.20 0.62 -148.09
CA ASP A 493 100.23 1.51 -148.62
C ASP A 493 101.62 0.84 -148.59
N ALA A 494 101.89 0.03 -147.55
CA ALA A 494 103.09 -0.80 -147.47
C ALA A 494 103.13 -1.90 -148.56
N GLU A 495 102.01 -2.58 -148.85
CA GLU A 495 101.92 -3.54 -149.97
C GLU A 495 102.20 -2.86 -151.33
N ALA A 496 101.61 -1.69 -151.56
CA ALA A 496 101.82 -0.92 -152.79
C ALA A 496 103.28 -0.45 -152.94
N SER A 497 103.89 0.04 -151.85
CA SER A 497 105.32 0.35 -151.80
C SER A 497 106.18 -0.87 -152.08
N GLY A 498 105.84 -2.03 -151.51
CA GLY A 498 106.55 -3.30 -151.76
C GLY A 498 106.55 -3.69 -153.24
N ALA A 499 105.41 -3.55 -153.93
CA ALA A 499 105.31 -3.78 -155.38
C ALA A 499 106.16 -2.79 -156.20
N ALA A 500 106.20 -1.52 -155.80
CA ALA A 500 107.01 -0.50 -156.47
C ALA A 500 108.52 -0.74 -156.30
N VAL A 501 108.96 -1.11 -155.09
CA VAL A 501 110.36 -1.49 -154.81
C VAL A 501 110.73 -2.76 -155.59
N GLY A 502 109.84 -3.74 -155.66
CA GLY A 502 110.03 -4.94 -156.48
C GLY A 502 110.33 -4.62 -157.95
N ARG A 503 109.54 -3.74 -158.57
CA ARG A 503 109.79 -3.25 -159.94
C ARG A 503 111.12 -2.51 -160.07
N ALA A 504 111.49 -1.71 -159.06
CA ALA A 504 112.76 -0.98 -159.06
C ALA A 504 113.99 -1.92 -158.98
N VAL A 505 113.91 -3.00 -158.20
CA VAL A 505 114.97 -4.02 -158.10
C VAL A 505 115.14 -4.77 -159.42
N GLU A 506 114.05 -5.13 -160.09
CA GLU A 506 114.06 -5.81 -161.40
C GLU A 506 114.72 -4.93 -162.49
N ALA A 507 114.42 -3.62 -162.48
CA ALA A 507 115.08 -2.65 -163.34
C ALA A 507 116.57 -2.48 -163.02
N MET A 508 116.94 -2.43 -161.73
CA MET A 508 118.34 -2.35 -161.27
C MET A 508 119.16 -3.58 -161.71
N GLN A 509 118.60 -4.79 -161.63
CA GLN A 509 119.27 -6.01 -162.12
C GLN A 509 119.51 -5.96 -163.63
N THR A 510 118.54 -5.45 -164.39
CA THR A 510 118.67 -5.23 -165.84
C THR A 510 119.79 -4.24 -166.16
N ILE A 511 119.88 -3.14 -165.42
CA ILE A 511 120.96 -2.13 -165.58
C ILE A 511 122.33 -2.73 -165.25
N ALA A 512 122.46 -3.45 -164.13
CA ALA A 512 123.72 -4.08 -163.73
C ALA A 512 124.23 -5.04 -164.83
N GLN A 513 123.34 -5.84 -165.41
CA GLN A 513 123.67 -6.73 -166.53
C GLN A 513 124.21 -5.96 -167.76
N LYS A 514 123.62 -4.79 -168.06
CA LYS A 514 124.08 -3.90 -169.14
C LYS A 514 125.43 -3.26 -168.83
N ILE A 515 125.68 -2.84 -167.58
CA ILE A 515 126.96 -2.24 -167.16
C ILE A 515 128.11 -3.24 -167.28
N THR A 516 127.93 -4.49 -166.88
CA THR A 516 128.97 -5.52 -167.02
C THR A 516 129.37 -5.71 -168.48
N ILE A 517 128.39 -5.70 -169.40
CA ILE A 517 128.66 -5.75 -170.84
C ILE A 517 129.47 -4.53 -171.28
N VAL A 518 129.14 -3.33 -170.81
CA VAL A 518 129.86 -2.08 -171.15
C VAL A 518 131.28 -2.06 -170.57
N GLN A 519 131.49 -2.55 -169.34
CA GLN A 519 132.83 -2.65 -168.76
C GLN A 519 133.73 -3.64 -169.51
N GLU A 520 133.18 -4.76 -169.99
CA GLU A 520 133.97 -5.71 -170.78
C GLU A 520 134.40 -5.09 -172.12
N ILE A 521 133.53 -4.29 -172.76
CA ILE A 521 133.88 -3.50 -173.96
C ILE A 521 134.95 -2.44 -173.63
N ALA A 522 134.79 -1.70 -172.54
CA ALA A 522 135.73 -0.65 -172.15
C ALA A 522 137.12 -1.23 -171.84
N ARG A 523 137.21 -2.37 -171.15
CA ARG A 523 138.47 -3.08 -170.87
C ARG A 523 139.16 -3.57 -172.15
N GLN A 524 138.39 -4.08 -173.13
CA GLN A 524 138.94 -4.41 -174.44
C GLN A 524 139.49 -3.17 -175.16
N THR A 525 138.83 -2.02 -175.00
CA THR A 525 139.24 -0.76 -175.64
C THR A 525 140.53 -0.19 -175.01
N ASP A 526 140.64 -0.23 -173.69
CA ASP A 526 141.82 0.27 -172.96
C ASP A 526 143.06 -0.63 -173.18
N LEU A 527 142.85 -1.95 -173.26
CA LEU A 527 143.89 -2.90 -173.70
C LEU A 527 144.35 -2.66 -175.15
N LEU A 528 143.50 -2.10 -176.01
CA LEU A 528 143.88 -1.72 -177.38
C LEU A 528 144.74 -0.45 -177.41
N ALA A 529 144.47 0.49 -176.49
CA ALA A 529 145.25 1.73 -176.36
C ALA A 529 146.61 1.50 -175.67
N LEU A 530 146.79 0.35 -174.99
CA LEU A 530 148.06 -0.09 -174.39
C LEU A 530 149.03 -0.74 -175.41
N ASN A 531 148.68 -0.81 -176.69
CA ASN A 531 149.55 -1.17 -177.83
C ASN A 531 149.63 -0.01 -178.82
#